data_AF-A0A354XLX0-F1
#
_entry.id   AF-A0A354XLX0-F1
#
_cell.length_a   1.000
_cell.length_b   1.000
_cell.length_c   1.000
_cell.angle_alpha   90.00
_cell.angle_beta   90.00
_cell.angle_gamma   90.00
#
_symmetry.space_group_name_H-M   'P 1'
#
loop_
_entity.id
_entity.type
_entity.pdbx_description
1 polymer ?
#
loop_
_entity_poly.entity_id
_entity_poly.type
_entity_poly.pdbx_seq_one_letter_code
_entity_poly.pdbx_strand_id
1 'polypeptide(L)'
;DPVLDFDEKSGATATFCADALLTYVEEEGLTVAWILDTHPHADHFSAAQYLKEKTGAPTAIGQYVTQVQALWKEIYHWPEMPTDGRQWDTLFVEGDTFAIGELSARVLHSPGHTLASITYVIGDTAFVHDTLFQPDFGTARADFPGGDAKSLWNSIQQILTLPDDTRLFTGHDYMPDGREPTWQSSVDEQRANNPHLVGKSEEEYIALRHQRDSELPMPKLILHALQVNTRGGRLPEPEANGKRYLKIPLDALEGAAWD
;
A
#
# COMPACT_ATOMS: atom_id res chain seq x y z
N ASP A 1 0.19 -5.17 5.03
CA ASP A 1 0.57 -5.48 3.65
C ASP A 1 1.36 -6.79 3.58
N PRO A 2 0.66 -7.92 3.48
CA PRO A 2 1.31 -9.23 3.34
C PRO A 2 1.72 -9.50 1.89
N VAL A 3 2.90 -10.06 1.66
CA VAL A 3 3.47 -10.28 0.31
C VAL A 3 3.28 -11.72 -0.16
N LEU A 4 2.78 -11.88 -1.39
CA LEU A 4 2.79 -13.10 -2.19
C LEU A 4 3.95 -13.02 -3.18
N ASP A 5 4.85 -13.99 -3.13
CA ASP A 5 6.02 -14.00 -4.01
C ASP A 5 5.61 -14.15 -5.48
N PHE A 6 6.21 -13.35 -6.35
CA PHE A 6 5.99 -13.41 -7.80
C PHE A 6 7.32 -13.28 -8.55
N ASP A 7 7.64 -14.26 -9.40
CA ASP A 7 8.77 -14.18 -10.32
C ASP A 7 8.27 -13.82 -11.73
N GLU A 8 8.54 -12.60 -12.16
CA GLU A 8 8.15 -12.08 -13.47
C GLU A 8 8.70 -12.92 -14.63
N LYS A 9 9.91 -13.47 -14.50
CA LYS A 9 10.58 -14.20 -15.59
C LYS A 9 9.87 -15.51 -15.94
N SER A 10 9.37 -16.21 -14.92
CA SER A 10 8.63 -17.47 -15.09
C SER A 10 7.13 -17.31 -15.00
N GLY A 11 6.63 -16.18 -14.49
CA GLY A 11 5.23 -15.98 -14.12
C GLY A 11 4.80 -16.82 -12.91
N ALA A 12 5.75 -17.38 -12.15
CA ALA A 12 5.44 -18.23 -11.01
C ALA A 12 5.05 -17.40 -9.78
N THR A 13 4.17 -17.96 -8.96
CA THR A 13 3.86 -17.45 -7.63
C THR A 13 4.34 -18.42 -6.56
N ALA A 14 4.72 -17.91 -5.40
CA ALA A 14 5.08 -18.70 -4.23
C ALA A 14 4.60 -18.00 -2.95
N THR A 15 4.75 -18.67 -1.80
CA THR A 15 4.21 -18.23 -0.51
C THR A 15 5.30 -18.09 0.55
N PHE A 16 6.58 -18.00 0.18
CA PHE A 16 7.70 -17.97 1.11
C PHE A 16 7.59 -16.82 2.13
N CYS A 17 7.27 -15.61 1.68
CA CYS A 17 7.09 -14.46 2.58
C CYS A 17 5.88 -14.65 3.51
N ALA A 18 4.75 -15.11 2.97
CA ALA A 18 3.55 -15.34 3.76
C ALA A 18 3.70 -16.50 4.76
N ASP A 19 4.40 -17.56 4.38
CA ASP A 19 4.69 -18.72 5.21
C ASP A 19 5.66 -18.38 6.34
N ALA A 20 6.60 -17.45 6.12
CA ALA A 20 7.45 -16.92 7.19
C ALA A 20 6.61 -16.19 8.26
N LEU A 21 5.59 -15.40 7.86
CA LEU A 21 4.66 -14.77 8.80
C LEU A 21 3.85 -15.81 9.58
N LEU A 22 3.33 -16.84 8.90
CA LEU A 22 2.56 -17.92 9.54
C LEU A 22 3.42 -18.73 10.53
N THR A 23 4.67 -18.99 10.16
CA THR A 23 5.63 -19.69 11.04
C THR A 23 5.86 -18.89 12.31
N TYR A 24 6.11 -17.58 12.19
CA TYR A 24 6.28 -16.71 13.36
C TYR A 24 5.03 -16.68 14.25
N VAL A 25 3.83 -16.59 13.65
CA VAL A 25 2.57 -16.64 14.40
C VAL A 25 2.42 -17.94 15.17
N GLU A 26 2.76 -19.08 14.57
CA GLU A 26 2.72 -20.39 15.22
C GLU A 26 3.75 -20.50 16.36
N GLU A 27 4.99 -20.10 16.11
CA GLU A 27 6.10 -20.16 17.08
C GLU A 27 5.82 -19.32 18.33
N GLU A 28 5.22 -18.14 18.15
CA GLU A 28 4.86 -17.23 19.24
C GLU A 28 3.49 -17.55 19.87
N GLY A 29 2.77 -18.56 19.37
CA GLY A 29 1.44 -18.94 19.87
C GLY A 29 0.38 -17.85 19.68
N LEU A 30 0.52 -17.04 18.63
CA LEU A 30 -0.36 -15.92 18.32
C LEU A 30 -1.59 -16.36 17.52
N THR A 31 -2.67 -15.58 17.60
CA THR A 31 -3.84 -15.72 16.74
C THR A 31 -3.97 -14.49 15.87
N VAL A 32 -4.09 -14.68 14.54
CA VAL A 32 -4.27 -13.58 13.61
C VAL A 32 -5.69 -13.03 13.76
N ALA A 33 -5.81 -11.79 14.21
CA ALA A 33 -7.10 -11.12 14.37
C ALA A 33 -7.59 -10.46 13.07
N TRP A 34 -6.66 -9.92 12.27
CA TRP A 34 -6.95 -9.18 11.05
C TRP A 34 -5.84 -9.37 10.02
N ILE A 35 -6.24 -9.29 8.74
CA ILE A 35 -5.32 -9.17 7.60
C ILE A 35 -5.61 -7.83 6.93
N LEU A 36 -4.67 -6.89 7.09
CA LEU A 36 -4.88 -5.49 6.72
C LEU A 36 -4.02 -5.12 5.51
N ASP A 37 -4.69 -4.61 4.47
CA ASP A 37 -4.05 -3.89 3.37
C ASP A 37 -4.18 -2.38 3.64
N THR A 38 -3.08 -1.63 3.50
CA THR A 38 -3.11 -0.16 3.61
C THR A 38 -3.63 0.51 2.35
N HIS A 39 -3.33 -0.08 1.20
CA HIS A 39 -3.81 0.31 -0.13
C HIS A 39 -3.59 -0.83 -1.14
N PRO A 40 -4.16 -0.76 -2.36
CA PRO A 40 -3.80 -1.70 -3.42
C PRO A 40 -2.39 -1.40 -3.95
N HIS A 41 -1.42 -2.24 -3.58
CA HIS A 41 -0.01 -2.06 -3.92
C HIS A 41 0.28 -2.18 -5.42
N ALA A 42 1.28 -1.45 -5.89
CA ALA A 42 1.74 -1.44 -7.27
C ALA A 42 3.05 -2.22 -7.48
N ASP A 43 3.71 -2.62 -6.41
CA ASP A 43 5.09 -3.11 -6.41
C ASP A 43 5.20 -4.59 -6.01
N HIS A 44 4.16 -5.18 -5.41
CA HIS A 44 4.11 -6.60 -5.03
C HIS A 44 2.69 -7.17 -5.11
N PHE A 45 2.53 -8.49 -5.05
CA PHE A 45 1.20 -9.12 -4.95
C PHE A 45 0.82 -9.28 -3.48
N SER A 46 -0.41 -8.95 -3.11
CA SER A 46 -0.89 -9.15 -1.74
C SER A 46 -1.17 -10.64 -1.48
N ALA A 47 -0.65 -11.17 -0.38
CA ALA A 47 -0.97 -12.51 0.12
C ALA A 47 -2.23 -12.55 1.00
N ALA A 48 -3.04 -11.47 1.03
CA ALA A 48 -4.18 -11.37 1.95
C ALA A 48 -5.16 -12.54 1.83
N GLN A 49 -5.51 -12.94 0.59
CA GLN A 49 -6.37 -14.10 0.36
C GLN A 49 -5.75 -15.41 0.88
N TYR A 50 -4.45 -15.64 0.64
CA TYR A 50 -3.76 -16.84 1.10
C TYR A 50 -3.75 -16.92 2.64
N LEU A 51 -3.39 -15.82 3.31
CA LEU A 51 -3.40 -15.76 4.76
C LEU A 51 -4.80 -15.95 5.34
N LYS A 52 -5.84 -15.42 4.68
CA LYS A 52 -7.24 -15.63 5.10
C LYS A 52 -7.62 -17.09 5.03
N GLU A 53 -7.25 -17.80 3.97
CA GLU A 53 -7.51 -19.24 3.83
C GLU A 53 -6.80 -20.07 4.91
N LYS A 54 -5.61 -19.65 5.34
CA LYS A 54 -4.83 -20.35 6.37
C LYS A 54 -5.27 -20.06 7.79
N THR A 55 -5.74 -18.85 8.07
CA THR A 55 -5.99 -18.37 9.43
C THR A 55 -7.47 -18.19 9.76
N GLY A 56 -8.33 -18.04 8.74
CA GLY A 56 -9.73 -17.64 8.91
C GLY A 56 -9.95 -16.19 9.33
N ALA A 57 -8.88 -15.40 9.47
CA ALA A 57 -8.97 -14.01 9.89
C ALA A 57 -9.63 -13.12 8.82
N PRO A 58 -10.45 -12.13 9.21
CA PRO A 58 -11.07 -11.20 8.28
C PRO A 58 -10.04 -10.31 7.58
N THR A 59 -10.30 -10.00 6.31
CA THR A 59 -9.50 -9.04 5.53
C THR A 59 -10.14 -7.66 5.50
N ALA A 60 -9.33 -6.60 5.52
CA ALA A 60 -9.83 -5.24 5.45
C ALA A 60 -8.93 -4.29 4.64
N ILE A 61 -9.56 -3.27 4.08
CA ILE A 61 -8.94 -2.17 3.32
C ILE A 61 -9.81 -0.91 3.41
N GLY A 62 -9.33 0.25 2.97
CA GLY A 62 -10.13 1.48 2.88
C GLY A 62 -11.25 1.42 1.83
N GLN A 63 -12.40 2.03 2.11
CA GLN A 63 -13.61 2.00 1.26
C GLN A 63 -13.39 2.56 -0.16
N TYR A 64 -12.43 3.48 -0.32
CA TYR A 64 -12.12 4.09 -1.61
C TYR A 64 -11.36 3.15 -2.55
N VAL A 65 -11.06 1.92 -2.12
CA VAL A 65 -10.62 0.83 -3.02
C VAL A 65 -11.59 0.64 -4.19
N THR A 66 -12.88 0.91 -3.99
CA THR A 66 -13.91 0.87 -5.04
C THR A 66 -13.60 1.80 -6.22
N GLN A 67 -13.02 2.97 -5.95
CA GLN A 67 -12.59 3.92 -6.99
C GLN A 67 -11.35 3.41 -7.72
N VAL A 68 -10.39 2.84 -7.00
CA VAL A 68 -9.19 2.21 -7.60
C VAL A 68 -9.61 1.02 -8.47
N GLN A 69 -10.56 0.20 -8.00
CA GLN A 69 -11.13 -0.90 -8.80
C GLN A 69 -11.78 -0.39 -10.09
N ALA A 70 -12.57 0.69 -10.03
CA ALA A 70 -13.20 1.28 -11.21
C ALA A 70 -12.18 1.79 -12.23
N LEU A 71 -11.15 2.51 -11.76
CA LEU A 71 -10.06 3.02 -12.58
C LEU A 71 -9.28 1.91 -13.28
N TRP A 72 -8.83 0.90 -12.53
CA TRP A 72 -8.04 -0.19 -13.10
C TRP A 72 -8.88 -1.17 -13.94
N LYS A 73 -10.18 -1.29 -13.65
CA LYS A 73 -11.14 -2.01 -14.51
C LYS A 73 -11.17 -1.42 -15.91
N GLU A 74 -11.12 -0.09 -16.04
CA GLU A 74 -11.06 0.59 -17.33
C GLU A 74 -9.73 0.32 -18.03
N ILE A 75 -8.60 0.54 -17.34
CA ILE A 75 -7.23 0.32 -17.88
C ILE A 75 -7.05 -1.11 -18.41
N TYR A 76 -7.48 -2.12 -17.67
CA TYR A 76 -7.35 -3.52 -18.09
C TYR A 76 -8.49 -4.01 -19.00
N HIS A 77 -9.51 -3.18 -19.26
CA HIS A 77 -10.71 -3.56 -20.01
C HIS A 77 -11.36 -4.85 -19.47
N TRP A 78 -11.82 -4.81 -18.21
CA TRP A 78 -12.48 -5.95 -17.53
C TRP A 78 -13.94 -5.65 -17.16
N PRO A 79 -14.89 -5.70 -18.11
CA PRO A 79 -16.28 -5.30 -17.86
C PRO A 79 -16.95 -6.08 -16.71
N GLU A 80 -16.55 -7.32 -16.48
CA GLU A 80 -17.11 -8.22 -15.47
C GLU A 80 -16.49 -8.05 -14.07
N MET A 81 -15.37 -7.34 -13.94
CA MET A 81 -14.73 -7.15 -12.64
C MET A 81 -15.64 -6.29 -11.74
N PRO A 82 -16.02 -6.77 -10.53
CA PRO A 82 -16.77 -5.97 -9.59
C PRO A 82 -15.88 -4.89 -8.97
N THR A 83 -16.46 -3.71 -8.75
CA THR A 83 -15.78 -2.50 -8.24
C THR A 83 -16.44 -1.98 -6.96
N ASP A 84 -17.02 -2.88 -6.17
CA ASP A 84 -17.76 -2.59 -4.94
C ASP A 84 -17.05 -3.09 -3.69
N GLY A 85 -15.76 -3.46 -3.81
CA GLY A 85 -14.92 -3.85 -2.69
C GLY A 85 -15.31 -5.17 -2.02
N ARG A 86 -16.23 -5.96 -2.59
CA ARG A 86 -16.71 -7.25 -2.05
C ARG A 86 -15.62 -8.32 -1.84
N GLN A 87 -14.41 -8.03 -2.31
CA GLN A 87 -13.23 -8.87 -2.18
C GLN A 87 -12.66 -8.88 -0.76
N TRP A 88 -12.95 -7.86 0.05
CA TRP A 88 -12.56 -7.77 1.46
C TRP A 88 -13.78 -7.96 2.37
N ASP A 89 -13.56 -8.43 3.59
CA ASP A 89 -14.64 -8.59 4.58
C ASP A 89 -15.06 -7.24 5.18
N THR A 90 -14.14 -6.27 5.22
CA THR A 90 -14.39 -4.94 5.79
C THR A 90 -13.81 -3.84 4.91
N LEU A 91 -14.63 -2.82 4.65
CA LEU A 91 -14.23 -1.59 3.97
C LEU A 91 -14.25 -0.46 4.99
N PHE A 92 -13.08 -0.04 5.46
CA PHE A 92 -12.95 1.00 6.48
C PHE A 92 -13.18 2.41 5.92
N VAL A 93 -13.80 3.25 6.73
CA VAL A 93 -13.94 4.69 6.49
C VAL A 93 -13.10 5.49 7.49
N GLU A 94 -12.89 6.78 7.22
CA GLU A 94 -12.21 7.70 8.16
C GLU A 94 -12.84 7.61 9.55
N GLY A 95 -12.01 7.42 10.57
CA GLY A 95 -12.44 7.39 11.97
C GLY A 95 -13.00 6.06 12.44
N ASP A 96 -13.15 5.05 11.57
CA ASP A 96 -13.52 3.70 12.01
C ASP A 96 -12.52 3.17 13.04
N THR A 97 -13.04 2.40 13.99
CA THR A 97 -12.24 1.77 15.04
C THR A 97 -12.43 0.26 15.02
N PHE A 98 -11.36 -0.47 15.33
CA PHE A 98 -11.38 -1.91 15.50
C PHE A 98 -10.43 -2.32 16.63
N ALA A 99 -10.44 -3.60 17.00
CA ALA A 99 -9.61 -4.12 18.09
C ALA A 99 -8.71 -5.26 17.62
N ILE A 100 -7.53 -5.34 18.23
CA ILE A 100 -6.61 -6.49 18.16
C ILE A 100 -6.38 -6.94 19.60
N GLY A 101 -7.16 -7.91 20.08
CA GLY A 101 -7.22 -8.22 21.51
C GLY A 101 -7.69 -7.00 22.30
N GLU A 102 -6.86 -6.51 23.21
CA GLU A 102 -7.13 -5.31 24.02
C GLU A 102 -6.62 -4.01 23.37
N LEU A 103 -5.88 -4.09 22.26
CA LEU A 103 -5.37 -2.92 21.56
C LEU A 103 -6.49 -2.25 20.77
N SER A 104 -6.68 -0.95 21.00
CA SER A 104 -7.55 -0.10 20.20
C SER A 104 -6.83 0.35 18.94
N ALA A 105 -7.52 0.25 17.81
CA ALA A 105 -7.08 0.74 16.52
C ALA A 105 -8.08 1.74 15.95
N ARG A 106 -7.59 2.72 15.18
CA ARG A 106 -8.41 3.65 14.41
C ARG A 106 -7.84 3.85 13.01
N VAL A 107 -8.72 4.15 12.07
CA VAL A 107 -8.37 4.36 10.67
C VAL A 107 -8.30 5.84 10.35
N LEU A 108 -7.24 6.23 9.66
CA LEU A 108 -7.09 7.53 9.00
C LEU A 108 -7.12 7.30 7.48
N HIS A 109 -8.00 7.99 6.75
CA HIS A 109 -7.93 8.12 5.31
C HIS A 109 -6.78 9.07 4.97
N SER A 110 -5.77 8.53 4.30
CA SER A 110 -4.53 9.25 3.99
C SER A 110 -4.22 9.11 2.49
N PRO A 111 -5.06 9.69 1.61
CA PRO A 111 -4.87 9.62 0.17
C PRO A 111 -3.68 10.45 -0.31
N GLY A 112 -3.32 10.26 -1.58
CA GLY A 112 -2.34 11.07 -2.29
C GLY A 112 -1.32 10.23 -3.03
N HIS A 113 -0.82 9.16 -2.40
CA HIS A 113 -0.12 8.11 -3.13
C HIS A 113 -1.10 7.28 -3.96
N THR A 114 -2.22 6.88 -3.34
CA THR A 114 -3.40 6.36 -4.03
C THR A 114 -4.67 7.02 -3.47
N LEU A 115 -5.79 6.88 -4.17
CA LEU A 115 -7.11 7.31 -3.69
C LEU A 115 -7.57 6.56 -2.43
N ALA A 116 -7.14 5.30 -2.30
CA ALA A 116 -7.64 4.34 -1.31
C ALA A 116 -6.78 4.20 -0.07
N SER A 117 -5.64 4.90 -0.01
CA SER A 117 -4.66 4.72 1.05
C SER A 117 -5.21 5.10 2.41
N ILE A 118 -4.98 4.22 3.39
CA ILE A 118 -5.34 4.43 4.79
C ILE A 118 -4.17 4.12 5.74
N THR A 119 -4.05 4.92 6.79
CA THR A 119 -3.12 4.72 7.89
C THR A 119 -3.85 4.06 9.05
N TYR A 120 -3.29 2.95 9.55
CA TYR A 120 -3.79 2.28 10.75
C TYR A 120 -3.04 2.81 11.97
N VAL A 121 -3.75 3.49 12.88
CA VAL A 121 -3.18 3.92 14.17
C VAL A 121 -3.58 2.90 15.21
N ILE A 122 -2.61 2.18 15.77
CA ILE A 122 -2.81 1.06 16.71
C ILE A 122 -1.97 1.33 17.96
N GLY A 123 -2.62 1.60 19.09
CA GLY A 123 -1.92 1.98 20.32
C GLY A 123 -1.05 3.24 20.13
N ASP A 124 0.24 3.11 20.38
CA ASP A 124 1.28 4.14 20.23
C ASP A 124 1.96 4.13 18.84
N THR A 125 1.41 3.39 17.88
CA THR A 125 1.99 3.19 16.54
C THR A 125 1.04 3.65 15.44
N ALA A 126 1.61 4.02 14.30
CA ALA A 126 0.88 4.22 13.05
C ALA A 126 1.58 3.49 11.89
N PHE A 127 0.85 2.66 11.17
CA PHE A 127 1.29 2.04 9.91
C PHE A 127 0.92 2.97 8.77
N VAL A 128 1.90 3.75 8.31
CA VAL A 128 1.70 4.94 7.46
C VAL A 128 1.81 4.68 5.97
N HIS A 129 1.98 3.42 5.57
CA HIS A 129 2.06 2.98 4.17
C HIS A 129 3.05 3.84 3.36
N ASP A 130 2.73 4.09 2.09
CA ASP A 130 3.47 4.96 1.19
C ASP A 130 2.97 6.41 1.30
N THR A 131 3.10 6.98 2.50
CA THR A 131 3.07 8.44 2.69
C THR A 131 4.47 8.97 2.99
N LEU A 132 4.94 8.64 4.19
CA LEU A 132 6.27 8.93 4.71
C LEU A 132 7.15 7.69 4.54
N PHE A 133 8.33 7.90 3.97
CA PHE A 133 9.42 6.93 4.06
C PHE A 133 10.28 7.27 5.28
N GLN A 134 11.39 6.55 5.44
CA GLN A 134 12.39 6.89 6.44
C GLN A 134 12.82 8.37 6.30
N PRO A 135 13.15 9.07 7.40
CA PRO A 135 13.42 10.51 7.36
C PRO A 135 14.53 10.90 6.39
N ASP A 136 15.48 10.02 6.08
CA ASP A 136 16.56 10.25 5.12
C ASP A 136 16.15 10.09 3.65
N PHE A 137 14.98 9.50 3.37
CA PHE A 137 14.50 9.24 2.02
C PHE A 137 13.37 10.20 1.59
N GLY A 138 12.51 10.63 2.53
CA GLY A 138 11.46 11.62 2.27
C GLY A 138 10.06 11.02 2.17
N THR A 139 9.40 11.16 1.01
CA THR A 139 7.97 10.83 0.82
C THR A 139 7.74 10.04 -0.46
N ALA A 140 6.61 9.34 -0.51
CA ALA A 140 6.14 8.61 -1.69
C ALA A 140 5.91 9.52 -2.90
N ARG A 141 5.81 8.87 -4.07
CA ARG A 141 5.36 9.46 -5.34
C ARG A 141 3.85 9.66 -5.35
N ALA A 142 3.36 10.58 -6.18
CA ALA A 142 1.94 10.94 -6.25
C ALA A 142 1.41 11.03 -7.70
N ASP A 143 2.04 10.32 -8.64
CA ASP A 143 1.75 10.37 -10.08
C ASP A 143 1.09 9.10 -10.63
N PHE A 144 0.75 8.14 -9.76
CA PHE A 144 -0.09 7.02 -10.16
C PHE A 144 -1.47 7.50 -10.64
N PRO A 145 -2.18 6.71 -11.45
CA PRO A 145 -3.59 6.97 -11.71
C PRO A 145 -4.37 7.13 -10.39
N GLY A 146 -4.81 8.37 -10.10
CA GLY A 146 -5.49 8.74 -8.85
C GLY A 146 -4.58 9.25 -7.72
N GLY A 147 -3.28 9.39 -7.94
CA GLY A 147 -2.36 10.09 -7.06
C GLY A 147 -2.51 11.61 -7.16
N ASP A 148 -2.20 12.31 -6.08
CA ASP A 148 -2.24 13.78 -6.01
C ASP A 148 -1.31 14.30 -4.90
N ALA A 149 -0.33 15.12 -5.28
CA ALA A 149 0.67 15.65 -4.36
C ALA A 149 0.06 16.54 -3.26
N LYS A 150 -1.00 17.28 -3.58
CA LYS A 150 -1.70 18.10 -2.58
C LYS A 150 -2.41 17.25 -1.54
N SER A 151 -3.10 16.20 -1.97
CA SER A 151 -3.74 15.23 -1.08
C SER A 151 -2.69 14.53 -0.22
N LEU A 152 -1.56 14.14 -0.80
CA LEU A 152 -0.45 13.51 -0.07
C LEU A 152 0.10 14.44 1.02
N TRP A 153 0.29 15.73 0.72
CA TRP A 153 0.68 16.74 1.70
C TRP A 153 -0.31 16.79 2.86
N ASN A 154 -1.61 16.93 2.58
CA ASN A 154 -2.64 17.01 3.61
C ASN A 154 -2.67 15.77 4.52
N SER A 155 -2.55 14.59 3.92
CA SER A 155 -2.46 13.31 4.64
C SER A 155 -1.23 13.26 5.55
N ILE A 156 -0.07 13.68 5.05
CA ILE A 156 1.17 13.76 5.84
C ILE A 156 0.99 14.75 7.00
N GLN A 157 0.44 15.95 6.76
CA GLN A 157 0.20 16.92 7.82
C GLN A 157 -0.74 16.36 8.89
N GLN A 158 -1.80 15.63 8.50
CA GLN A 158 -2.71 14.96 9.43
C GLN A 158 -2.00 13.88 10.26
N ILE A 159 -1.20 13.02 9.63
CA ILE A 159 -0.40 11.99 10.33
C ILE A 159 0.57 12.65 11.30
N LEU A 160 1.23 13.73 10.90
CA LEU A 160 2.15 14.47 11.76
C LEU A 160 1.43 15.23 12.88
N THR A 161 0.09 15.27 12.97
CA THR A 161 -0.61 15.78 14.16
C THR A 161 -0.69 14.77 15.32
N LEU A 162 -0.30 13.52 15.08
CA LEU A 162 -0.15 12.50 16.13
C LEU A 162 0.88 12.95 17.19
N PRO A 163 0.85 12.37 18.41
CA PRO A 163 1.86 12.63 19.44
C PRO A 163 3.28 12.45 18.92
N ASP A 164 4.21 13.27 19.39
CA ASP A 164 5.62 13.31 18.93
C ASP A 164 6.32 11.94 19.02
N ASP A 165 6.01 11.16 20.06
CA ASP A 165 6.55 9.83 20.33
C ASP A 165 5.83 8.69 19.59
N THR A 166 4.83 9.01 18.75
CA THR A 166 4.13 7.99 17.95
C THR A 166 5.10 7.34 16.99
N ARG A 167 5.23 6.01 17.07
CA ARG A 167 6.09 5.23 16.18
C ARG A 167 5.43 5.08 14.81
N LEU A 168 6.12 5.48 13.76
CA LEU A 168 5.64 5.43 12.39
C LEU A 168 6.31 4.26 11.65
N PHE A 169 5.51 3.32 11.18
CA PHE A 169 5.95 2.17 10.39
C PHE A 169 5.64 2.42 8.91
N THR A 170 6.70 2.56 8.11
CA THR A 170 6.57 2.81 6.66
C THR A 170 6.31 1.53 5.88
N GLY A 171 5.69 1.66 4.70
CA GLY A 171 5.46 0.52 3.78
C GLY A 171 6.74 0.01 3.12
N HIS A 172 7.68 0.92 2.82
CA HIS A 172 8.90 0.59 2.09
C HIS A 172 10.13 1.29 2.63
N ASP A 173 11.27 0.66 2.42
CA ASP A 173 12.57 1.26 2.63
C ASP A 173 13.51 0.92 1.47
N TYR A 174 14.11 1.96 0.89
CA TYR A 174 14.95 1.84 -0.30
C TYR A 174 16.44 1.93 0.01
N MET A 175 16.81 1.89 1.30
CA MET A 175 18.20 1.76 1.74
C MET A 175 19.14 2.83 1.11
N PRO A 176 18.81 4.13 1.19
CA PRO A 176 19.64 5.19 0.64
C PRO A 176 21.09 5.09 1.15
N ASP A 177 22.05 5.42 0.31
CA ASP A 177 23.48 5.33 0.61
C ASP A 177 23.97 3.93 1.03
N GLY A 178 23.19 2.88 0.74
CA GLY A 178 23.54 1.48 1.03
C GLY A 178 23.46 1.11 2.50
N ARG A 179 22.68 1.83 3.31
CA ARG A 179 22.44 1.47 4.71
C ARG A 179 21.60 0.20 4.84
N GLU A 180 21.61 -0.40 6.04
CA GLU A 180 20.72 -1.51 6.38
C GLU A 180 19.23 -1.07 6.37
N PRO A 181 18.30 -2.01 6.12
CA PRO A 181 16.88 -1.67 6.06
C PRO A 181 16.35 -1.19 7.42
N THR A 182 15.55 -0.12 7.39
CA THR A 182 14.85 0.41 8.55
C THR A 182 13.38 0.64 8.22
N TRP A 183 12.49 0.35 9.17
CA TRP A 183 11.04 0.37 8.96
C TRP A 183 10.30 1.29 9.92
N GLN A 184 10.98 1.78 10.96
CA GLN A 184 10.39 2.57 12.04
C GLN A 184 11.07 3.94 12.17
N SER A 185 10.29 4.99 12.23
CA SER A 185 10.68 6.33 12.72
C SER A 185 9.68 6.81 13.77
N SER A 186 9.73 8.09 14.16
CA SER A 186 8.69 8.77 14.95
C SER A 186 8.20 10.07 14.30
N VAL A 187 7.12 10.65 14.84
CA VAL A 187 6.56 11.92 14.36
C VAL A 187 7.55 13.07 14.52
N ASP A 188 8.25 13.15 15.66
CA ASP A 188 9.28 14.17 15.89
C ASP A 188 10.48 14.03 14.94
N GLU A 189 10.96 12.80 14.70
CA GLU A 189 12.03 12.53 13.74
C GLU A 189 11.66 12.98 12.33
N GLN A 190 10.43 12.70 11.88
CA GLN A 190 9.94 13.14 10.57
C GLN A 190 9.84 14.66 10.48
N ARG A 191 9.30 15.33 11.51
CA ARG A 191 9.22 16.79 11.58
C ARG A 191 10.59 17.47 11.60
N ALA A 192 11.58 16.83 12.23
CA ALA A 192 12.92 17.39 12.37
C ALA A 192 13.80 17.15 11.14
N ASN A 193 13.67 15.99 10.47
CA ASN A 193 14.69 15.50 9.55
C ASN A 193 14.21 15.18 8.13
N ASN A 194 12.90 15.10 7.86
CA ASN A 194 12.43 14.72 6.52
C ASN A 194 12.74 15.81 5.46
N PRO A 195 13.60 15.56 4.45
CA PRO A 195 14.08 16.58 3.51
C PRO A 195 12.98 17.09 2.58
N HIS A 196 11.87 16.35 2.44
CA HIS A 196 10.72 16.79 1.66
C HIS A 196 9.76 17.67 2.47
N LEU A 197 9.89 17.76 3.79
CA LEU A 197 8.91 18.45 4.64
C LEU A 197 9.53 19.59 5.44
N VAL A 198 10.73 19.41 5.96
CA VAL A 198 11.40 20.38 6.84
C VAL A 198 11.54 21.72 6.12
N GLY A 199 10.93 22.74 6.70
CA GLY A 199 11.00 24.11 6.21
C GLY A 199 10.25 24.38 4.89
N LYS A 200 9.38 23.47 4.43
CA LYS A 200 8.61 23.65 3.19
C LYS A 200 7.17 24.09 3.43
N SER A 201 6.67 24.94 2.55
CA SER A 201 5.23 25.19 2.40
C SER A 201 4.54 24.07 1.59
N GLU A 202 3.19 24.08 1.56
CA GLU A 202 2.40 23.19 0.69
C GLU A 202 2.82 23.34 -0.78
N GLU A 203 2.96 24.58 -1.26
CA GLU A 203 3.32 24.88 -2.65
C GLU A 203 4.73 24.39 -3.00
N GLU A 204 5.69 24.55 -2.08
CA GLU A 204 7.06 24.08 -2.26
C GLU A 204 7.13 22.55 -2.28
N TYR A 205 6.33 21.88 -1.43
CA TYR A 205 6.20 20.43 -1.43
C TYR A 205 5.60 19.92 -2.75
N ILE A 206 4.48 20.50 -3.21
CA ILE A 206 3.82 20.11 -4.46
C ILE A 206 4.77 20.27 -5.64
N ALA A 207 5.49 21.40 -5.72
CA ALA A 207 6.46 21.65 -6.78
C ALA A 207 7.59 20.61 -6.77
N LEU A 208 8.15 20.31 -5.59
CA LEU A 208 9.16 19.26 -5.41
C LEU A 208 8.63 17.90 -5.86
N ARG A 209 7.41 17.55 -5.47
CA ARG A 209 6.84 16.23 -5.74
C ARG A 209 6.58 16.04 -7.22
N HIS A 210 5.98 17.03 -7.89
CA HIS A 210 5.78 16.99 -9.34
C HIS A 210 7.08 16.88 -10.13
N GLN A 211 8.12 17.64 -9.73
CA GLN A 211 9.42 17.55 -10.39
C GLN A 211 9.98 16.13 -10.27
N ARG A 212 10.06 15.60 -9.04
CA ARG A 212 10.60 14.26 -8.80
C ARG A 212 9.78 13.18 -9.49
N ASP A 213 8.46 13.26 -9.47
CA ASP A 213 7.60 12.27 -10.12
C ASP A 213 7.81 12.21 -11.63
N SER A 214 8.05 13.35 -12.27
CA SER A 214 8.35 13.39 -13.72
C SER A 214 9.67 12.71 -14.11
N GLU A 215 10.54 12.44 -13.13
CA GLU A 215 11.85 11.81 -13.31
C GLU A 215 11.84 10.32 -12.94
N LEU A 216 10.72 9.78 -12.43
CA LEU A 216 10.66 8.41 -11.93
C LEU A 216 10.03 7.45 -12.94
N PRO A 217 10.70 6.32 -13.29
CA PRO A 217 10.06 5.27 -14.07
C PRO A 217 8.89 4.66 -13.28
N MET A 218 7.92 4.10 -13.98
CA MET A 218 6.81 3.39 -13.34
C MET A 218 7.33 2.15 -12.58
N PRO A 219 6.70 1.76 -11.45
CA PRO A 219 7.11 0.58 -10.71
C PRO A 219 7.08 -0.64 -11.61
N LYS A 220 8.12 -1.45 -11.51
CA LYS A 220 8.32 -2.62 -12.37
C LYS A 220 7.10 -3.55 -12.41
N LEU A 221 6.43 -3.73 -11.28
CA LEU A 221 5.29 -4.64 -11.15
C LEU A 221 3.93 -3.96 -11.24
N ILE A 222 3.82 -2.66 -11.57
CA ILE A 222 2.53 -1.92 -11.53
C ILE A 222 1.41 -2.63 -12.31
N LEU A 223 1.70 -3.04 -13.55
CA LEU A 223 0.74 -3.72 -14.41
C LEU A 223 0.47 -5.16 -13.97
N HIS A 224 1.36 -5.78 -13.20
CA HIS A 224 1.19 -7.14 -12.68
C HIS A 224 0.41 -7.13 -11.36
N ALA A 225 0.79 -6.25 -10.43
CA ALA A 225 0.29 -6.19 -9.07
C ALA A 225 -1.14 -5.67 -9.01
N LEU A 226 -1.47 -4.60 -9.72
CA LEU A 226 -2.77 -3.94 -9.55
C LEU A 226 -3.95 -4.77 -10.07
N GLN A 227 -3.73 -5.72 -10.98
CA GLN A 227 -4.76 -6.69 -11.32
C GLN A 227 -5.02 -7.74 -10.23
N VAL A 228 -4.04 -8.03 -9.37
CA VAL A 228 -4.19 -8.96 -8.25
C VAL A 228 -4.72 -8.22 -7.02
N ASN A 229 -4.16 -7.06 -6.72
CA ASN A 229 -4.41 -6.33 -5.48
C ASN A 229 -5.75 -5.61 -5.47
N THR A 230 -6.25 -5.17 -6.63
CA THR A 230 -7.64 -4.68 -6.74
C THR A 230 -8.68 -5.79 -6.57
N ARG A 231 -8.25 -7.07 -6.48
CA ARG A 231 -9.09 -8.23 -6.19
C ARG A 231 -8.85 -8.83 -4.79
N GLY A 232 -8.18 -8.09 -3.90
CA GLY A 232 -7.87 -8.55 -2.54
C GLY A 232 -6.88 -9.71 -2.52
N GLY A 233 -5.86 -9.68 -3.38
CA GLY A 233 -4.84 -10.73 -3.47
C GLY A 233 -5.27 -11.96 -4.29
N ARG A 234 -6.48 -11.95 -4.88
CA ARG A 234 -6.95 -13.05 -5.73
C ARG A 234 -6.35 -12.94 -7.13
N LEU A 235 -5.67 -14.01 -7.55
CA LEU A 235 -5.21 -14.16 -8.93
C LEU A 235 -6.42 -14.20 -9.90
N PRO A 236 -6.25 -13.77 -11.16
CA PRO A 236 -7.29 -13.89 -12.19
C PRO A 236 -7.81 -15.32 -12.30
N GLU A 237 -9.11 -15.50 -12.54
CA GLU A 237 -9.70 -16.83 -12.73
C GLU A 237 -9.02 -17.60 -13.87
N PRO A 238 -8.89 -18.94 -13.75
CA PRO A 238 -8.32 -19.73 -14.83
C PRO A 238 -9.17 -19.64 -16.10
N GLU A 239 -8.53 -19.54 -17.25
CA GLU A 239 -9.18 -19.70 -18.55
C GLU A 239 -9.49 -21.19 -18.83
N ALA A 240 -10.09 -21.48 -19.99
CA ALA A 240 -10.56 -22.82 -20.36
C ALA A 240 -9.48 -23.93 -20.33
N ASN A 241 -8.20 -23.56 -20.37
CA ASN A 241 -7.07 -24.49 -20.24
C ASN A 241 -6.60 -24.70 -18.79
N GLY A 242 -7.32 -24.17 -17.80
CA GLY A 242 -6.98 -24.25 -16.38
C GLY A 242 -5.78 -23.41 -15.96
N LYS A 243 -5.30 -22.49 -16.82
CA LYS A 243 -4.21 -21.55 -16.51
C LYS A 243 -4.74 -20.15 -16.26
N ARG A 244 -4.04 -19.42 -15.39
CA ARG A 244 -4.34 -18.02 -15.07
C ARG A 244 -3.43 -17.14 -15.92
N TYR A 245 -3.95 -15.99 -16.34
CA TYR A 245 -3.23 -15.06 -17.21
C TYR A 245 -3.29 -13.66 -16.62
N LEU A 246 -2.13 -13.00 -16.62
CA LEU A 246 -2.04 -11.56 -16.37
C LEU A 246 -2.25 -10.83 -17.71
N LYS A 247 -3.00 -9.73 -17.69
CA LYS A 247 -3.17 -8.85 -18.85
C LYS A 247 -2.23 -7.66 -18.73
N ILE A 248 -1.46 -7.39 -19.79
CA ILE A 248 -0.58 -6.22 -19.88
C ILE A 248 -1.11 -5.32 -21.00
N PRO A 249 -1.76 -4.20 -20.68
CA PRO A 249 -2.24 -3.26 -21.69
C PRO A 249 -1.04 -2.52 -22.31
N LEU A 250 -1.04 -2.40 -23.63
CA LEU A 250 -0.02 -1.65 -24.35
C LEU A 250 -0.35 -0.16 -24.28
N ASP A 251 0.67 0.67 -24.02
CA ASP A 251 0.60 2.14 -24.04
C ASP A 251 -0.46 2.77 -23.11
N ALA A 252 -0.86 2.06 -22.04
CA ALA A 252 -1.94 2.51 -21.16
C ALA A 252 -1.51 3.45 -20.01
N LEU A 253 -0.21 3.53 -19.71
CA LEU A 253 0.35 4.46 -18.74
C LEU A 253 1.02 5.61 -19.48
N GLU A 254 0.21 6.56 -19.94
CA GLU A 254 0.68 7.72 -20.69
C GLU A 254 1.68 8.57 -19.86
N GLY A 255 2.73 9.07 -20.51
CA GLY A 255 3.72 9.94 -19.85
C GLY A 255 4.72 9.24 -18.93
N ALA A 256 4.68 7.91 -18.84
CA ALA A 256 5.67 7.15 -18.06
C ALA A 256 7.09 7.39 -18.58
N ALA A 257 8.01 7.75 -17.68
CA ALA A 257 9.44 7.78 -17.97
C ALA A 257 9.96 6.36 -18.23
N TRP A 258 10.84 6.21 -19.22
CA TRP A 258 11.39 4.91 -19.63
C TRP A 258 12.66 4.54 -18.87
N ASP A 259 13.43 5.53 -18.41
CA ASP A 259 14.70 5.41 -17.70
C ASP A 259 14.79 6.45 -16.57
#